data_AF-A0A1J5DTP6-F1
#
_entry.id   AF-A0A1J5DTP6-F1
#
_cell.length_a   1.000
_cell.length_b   1.000
_cell.length_c   1.000
_cell.angle_alpha   90.00
_cell.angle_beta   90.00
_cell.angle_gamma   90.00
#
_symmetry.space_group_name_H-M   'P 1'
#
loop_
_entity.id
_entity.type
_entity.pdbx_description
1 polymer ?
#
loop_
_entity_poly.entity_id
_entity_poly.type
_entity_poly.pdbx_seq_one_letter_code
_entity_poly.pdbx_strand_id
1 'polypeptide(L)'
;MVVAPLCGKVRARETGEFTQGARWELVDMNTALLLGTAVVIVLAVIASLWGRRATPLKKAIAQSIEIHNVAPIVEAMRELKFVDSASTWHKTLGSLWLVYERELAAKLLIEAASMHTSDVIVTWTQRIVEVEPEHALKWLGREFILEKLQLPDDAIPVAPPRKGQRATKKPKKK
;
A
#
# COMPACT_ATOMS: atom_id res chain seq x y z
N MET A 1 -0.98 35.84 -23.14
CA MET A 1 0.02 36.37 -22.19
C MET A 1 1.39 35.96 -22.69
N VAL A 2 2.18 36.95 -23.11
CA VAL A 2 3.48 36.80 -23.77
C VAL A 2 4.56 37.01 -22.72
N VAL A 3 5.38 35.99 -22.44
CA VAL A 3 6.49 36.09 -21.49
C VAL A 3 7.79 36.22 -22.29
N ALA A 4 8.50 37.32 -22.06
CA ALA A 4 9.72 37.72 -22.74
C ALA A 4 10.95 36.91 -22.30
N PRO A 5 11.94 36.66 -23.19
CA PRO A 5 13.22 36.08 -22.81
C PRO A 5 14.19 37.18 -22.31
N LEU A 6 14.67 37.04 -21.08
CA LEU A 6 15.73 37.88 -20.51
C LEU A 6 17.10 37.43 -21.07
N CYS A 7 17.65 38.26 -21.97
CA CYS A 7 18.99 38.13 -22.51
C CYS A 7 20.02 38.64 -21.48
N GLY A 8 20.61 37.71 -20.72
CA GLY A 8 21.66 37.98 -19.74
C GLY A 8 23.05 38.05 -20.39
N LYS A 9 23.65 39.23 -20.33
CA LYS A 9 24.99 39.57 -20.85
C LYS A 9 26.08 38.81 -20.09
N VAL A 10 26.63 37.76 -20.70
CA VAL A 10 27.77 36.99 -20.16
C VAL A 10 29.03 37.85 -20.29
N ARG A 11 29.53 38.32 -19.15
CA ARG A 11 30.77 39.10 -19.04
C ARG A 11 31.93 38.10 -18.98
N ALA A 12 32.70 38.00 -20.06
CA ALA A 12 33.94 37.23 -20.12
C ALA A 12 34.89 37.74 -19.03
N ARG A 13 35.20 36.88 -18.06
CA ARG A 13 36.17 37.14 -17.00
C ARG A 13 37.49 36.52 -17.42
N GLU A 14 38.52 37.36 -17.39
CA GLU A 14 39.89 37.07 -17.75
C GLU A 14 40.40 35.79 -17.08
N THR A 15 40.88 34.89 -17.92
CA THR A 15 41.62 33.68 -17.56
C THR A 15 43.02 34.09 -17.11
N GLY A 16 43.17 34.35 -15.81
CA GLY A 16 44.48 34.38 -15.17
C GLY A 16 45.05 32.96 -15.16
N GLU A 17 46.17 32.78 -15.85
CA GLU A 17 47.02 31.59 -15.80
C GLU A 17 47.45 31.30 -14.36
N PHE A 18 46.68 30.46 -13.68
CA PHE A 18 47.11 29.79 -12.47
C PHE A 18 47.84 28.51 -12.90
N THR A 19 49.15 28.63 -13.17
CA THR A 19 50.04 27.47 -13.26
C THR A 19 50.22 26.90 -11.86
N GLN A 20 49.19 26.24 -11.33
CA GLN A 20 49.38 25.26 -10.27
C GLN A 20 50.22 24.15 -10.88
N GLY A 21 51.48 24.05 -10.44
CA GLY A 21 52.32 22.87 -10.62
C GLY A 21 51.63 21.69 -9.94
N ALA A 22 50.64 21.12 -10.63
CA ALA A 22 50.03 19.88 -10.26
C ALA A 22 51.08 18.81 -10.52
N ARG A 23 51.87 18.55 -9.47
CA ARG A 23 52.70 17.38 -9.31
C ARG A 23 51.72 16.20 -9.19
N TRP A 24 51.17 15.78 -10.32
CA TRP A 24 50.53 14.48 -10.46
C TRP A 24 51.66 13.47 -10.33
N GLU A 25 52.05 13.15 -9.09
CA GLU A 25 52.78 11.91 -8.84
C GLU A 25 51.98 10.82 -9.55
N LEU A 26 52.65 10.00 -10.35
CA LEU A 26 52.05 8.88 -11.07
C LEU A 26 51.29 8.04 -10.03
N VAL A 27 50.00 8.31 -9.90
CA VAL A 27 49.08 7.46 -9.19
C VAL A 27 49.02 6.22 -10.06
N ASP A 28 49.71 5.16 -9.62
CA ASP A 28 49.80 3.90 -10.33
C ASP A 28 48.42 3.52 -10.86
N MET A 29 48.32 3.21 -12.15
CA MET A 29 47.05 2.89 -12.81
C MET A 29 46.24 1.81 -12.05
N ASN A 30 46.94 0.93 -11.32
CA ASN A 30 46.36 -0.08 -10.44
C ASN A 30 45.66 0.53 -9.21
N THR A 31 46.21 1.59 -8.61
CA THR A 31 45.58 2.28 -7.48
C THR A 31 44.31 3.02 -7.89
N ALA A 32 44.29 3.63 -9.09
CA ALA A 32 43.07 4.23 -9.63
C ALA A 32 41.97 3.19 -9.91
N LEU A 33 42.33 2.01 -10.43
CA LEU A 33 41.38 0.91 -10.67
C LEU A 33 40.81 0.35 -9.37
N LEU A 34 41.64 0.16 -8.34
CA LEU A 34 41.20 -0.33 -7.03
C LEU A 34 40.30 0.66 -6.28
N LEU A 35 40.59 1.97 -6.39
CA LEU A 35 39.72 3.00 -5.80
C LEU A 35 38.37 3.06 -6.53
N GLY A 36 38.36 2.96 -7.85
CA GLY A 36 37.12 2.92 -8.64
C GLY A 36 36.23 1.72 -8.28
N THR A 37 36.81 0.51 -8.17
CA THR A 37 36.03 -0.69 -7.81
C THR A 37 35.50 -0.62 -6.38
N ALA A 38 36.29 -0.10 -5.43
CA ALA A 38 35.85 0.07 -4.05
C ALA A 38 34.62 1.00 -3.95
N VAL A 39 34.60 2.12 -4.68
CA VAL A 39 33.47 3.05 -4.68
C VAL A 39 32.21 2.40 -5.26
N VAL A 40 32.31 1.64 -6.35
CA VAL A 40 31.17 0.93 -6.95
C VAL A 40 30.59 -0.11 -5.98
N ILE A 41 31.46 -0.87 -5.29
CA ILE A 41 31.03 -1.85 -4.29
C ILE A 41 30.30 -1.16 -3.13
N VAL A 42 30.85 -0.06 -2.61
CA VAL A 42 30.22 0.71 -1.52
C VAL A 42 28.85 1.25 -1.95
N LEU A 43 28.73 1.82 -3.15
CA LEU A 43 27.46 2.32 -3.68
C LEU A 43 26.43 1.19 -3.86
N ALA A 44 26.85 0.01 -4.34
CA ALA A 44 25.98 -1.15 -4.47
C ALA A 44 25.49 -1.66 -3.11
N VAL A 45 26.34 -1.66 -2.09
CA VAL A 45 25.96 -2.04 -0.72
C VAL A 45 24.98 -1.02 -0.14
N ILE A 46 25.22 0.29 -0.30
CA ILE A 46 24.30 1.33 0.16
C ILE A 46 22.93 1.21 -0.52
N ALA A 47 22.90 1.03 -1.85
CA ALA A 47 21.66 0.84 -2.60
C ALA A 47 20.90 -0.43 -2.15
N SER A 48 21.62 -1.53 -1.90
CA SER A 48 21.05 -2.78 -1.38
C SER A 48 20.47 -2.61 0.03
N LEU A 49 21.15 -1.87 0.90
CA LEU A 49 20.67 -1.60 2.26
C LEU A 49 19.43 -0.68 2.26
N TRP A 50 19.35 0.28 1.33
CA TRP A 50 18.18 1.14 1.19
C TRP A 50 16.96 0.38 0.66
N GLY A 51 17.16 -0.57 -0.26
CA GLY A 51 16.09 -1.44 -0.76
C GLY A 51 15.54 -2.43 0.28
N ARG A 52 16.33 -2.77 1.32
CA ARG A 52 15.94 -3.73 2.37
C ARG A 52 15.12 -3.13 3.51
N ARG A 53 14.92 -1.80 3.57
CA ARG A 53 14.01 -1.23 4.56
C ARG A 53 12.58 -1.60 4.17
N ALA A 54 12.09 -2.70 4.78
CA ALA A 54 10.68 -3.05 4.71
C ALA A 54 9.88 -1.81 5.16
N THR A 55 8.97 -1.36 4.30
CA THR A 55 8.09 -0.25 4.65
C THR A 55 7.31 -0.62 5.92
N PRO A 56 7.01 0.33 6.82
CA PRO A 56 6.27 0.05 8.05
C PRO A 56 4.98 -0.74 7.76
N LEU A 57 4.33 -0.46 6.63
CA LEU A 57 3.17 -1.19 6.16
C LEU A 57 3.44 -2.68 5.86
N LYS A 58 4.56 -3.05 5.22
CA LYS A 58 4.90 -4.46 4.98
C LYS A 58 5.07 -5.23 6.28
N LYS A 59 5.75 -4.61 7.26
CA LYS A 59 5.91 -5.17 8.60
C LYS A 59 4.55 -5.32 9.30
N ALA A 60 3.70 -4.30 9.21
CA ALA A 60 2.36 -4.33 9.76
C ALA A 60 1.48 -5.43 9.13
N ILE A 61 1.53 -5.63 7.81
CA ILE A 61 0.82 -6.71 7.14
C ILE A 61 1.29 -8.08 7.65
N ALA A 62 2.61 -8.32 7.69
CA ALA A 62 3.16 -9.57 8.18
C ALA A 62 2.73 -9.85 9.64
N GLN A 63 2.83 -8.84 10.49
CA GLN A 63 2.40 -8.92 11.89
C GLN A 63 0.90 -9.21 11.99
N SER A 64 0.07 -8.52 11.21
CA SER A 64 -1.38 -8.69 11.17
C SER A 64 -1.81 -10.09 10.72
N ILE A 65 -1.07 -10.71 9.80
CA ILE A 65 -1.29 -12.10 9.38
C ILE A 65 -0.98 -13.04 10.54
N GLU A 66 0.18 -12.87 11.19
CA GLU A 66 0.60 -13.71 12.32
C GLU A 66 -0.38 -13.66 13.50
N ILE A 67 -0.90 -12.48 13.83
CA ILE A 67 -1.82 -12.29 14.97
C ILE A 67 -3.30 -12.32 14.58
N HIS A 68 -3.62 -12.47 13.29
CA HIS A 68 -4.97 -12.35 12.72
C HIS A 68 -5.76 -11.09 13.16
N ASN A 69 -5.07 -9.95 13.28
CA ASN A 69 -5.65 -8.67 13.70
C ASN A 69 -5.30 -7.56 12.69
N VAL A 70 -6.29 -6.77 12.28
CA VAL A 70 -6.13 -5.68 11.31
C VAL A 70 -5.54 -4.40 11.88
N ALA A 71 -5.51 -4.25 13.21
CA ALA A 71 -5.09 -3.02 13.87
C ALA A 71 -3.69 -2.51 13.44
N PRO A 72 -2.63 -3.34 13.35
CA PRO A 72 -1.33 -2.87 12.88
C PRO A 72 -1.37 -2.26 11.47
N ILE A 73 -2.14 -2.85 10.55
CA ILE A 73 -2.29 -2.32 9.19
C ILE A 73 -3.01 -0.98 9.23
N VAL A 74 -4.10 -0.88 10.00
CA VAL A 74 -4.88 0.36 10.12
C VAL A 74 -4.03 1.48 10.71
N GLU A 75 -3.24 1.21 11.74
CA GLU A 75 -2.30 2.18 12.33
C GLU A 75 -1.25 2.63 11.30
N ALA A 76 -0.59 1.69 10.62
CA ALA A 76 0.40 2.01 9.59
C ALA A 76 -0.20 2.82 8.43
N MET A 77 -1.48 2.59 8.09
CA MET A 77 -2.20 3.35 7.05
C MET A 77 -2.55 4.76 7.51
N ARG A 78 -2.88 4.97 8.79
CA ARG A 78 -3.19 6.30 9.35
C ARG A 78 -1.97 7.23 9.35
N GLU A 79 -0.77 6.66 9.43
CA GLU A 79 0.47 7.43 9.35
C GLU A 79 0.81 7.88 7.92
N LEU A 80 0.21 7.26 6.90
CA LEU A 80 0.43 7.63 5.50
C LEU A 80 -0.32 8.92 5.15
N LYS A 81 0.29 9.74 4.29
CA LYS A 81 -0.34 10.98 3.78
C LYS A 81 -1.59 10.66 2.97
N PHE A 82 -2.60 11.52 3.11
CA PHE A 82 -3.93 11.36 2.52
C PHE A 82 -3.94 11.14 0.99
N VAL A 83 -2.96 11.69 0.27
CA VAL A 83 -2.89 11.67 -1.21
C VAL A 83 -2.74 10.25 -1.77
N ASP A 84 -2.08 9.34 -1.06
CA ASP A 84 -1.80 7.98 -1.54
C ASP A 84 -2.69 6.90 -0.88
N SER A 85 -3.62 7.30 -0.01
CA SER A 85 -4.37 6.37 0.85
C SER A 85 -5.17 5.35 0.05
N ALA A 86 -5.97 5.77 -0.93
CA ALA A 86 -6.83 4.88 -1.72
C ALA A 86 -6.02 3.82 -2.50
N SER A 87 -4.94 4.23 -3.16
CA SER A 87 -4.07 3.31 -3.89
C SER A 87 -3.40 2.30 -2.96
N THR A 88 -3.04 2.73 -1.75
CA THR A 88 -2.41 1.87 -0.74
C THR A 88 -3.42 0.87 -0.18
N TRP A 89 -4.64 1.31 0.16
CA TRP A 89 -5.75 0.43 0.55
C TRP A 89 -6.01 -0.65 -0.50
N HIS A 90 -6.09 -0.26 -1.78
CA HIS A 90 -6.32 -1.21 -2.86
C HIS A 90 -5.20 -2.25 -2.96
N LYS A 91 -3.94 -1.83 -2.89
CA LYS A 91 -2.77 -2.73 -2.93
C LYS A 91 -2.74 -3.67 -1.73
N THR A 92 -3.04 -3.17 -0.53
CA THR A 92 -3.00 -3.98 0.69
C THR A 92 -4.11 -5.02 0.72
N LEU A 93 -5.35 -4.64 0.39
CA LEU A 93 -6.46 -5.57 0.21
C LEU A 93 -6.12 -6.61 -0.86
N GLY A 94 -5.55 -6.18 -1.98
CA GLY A 94 -5.04 -7.06 -3.03
C GLY A 94 -4.01 -8.06 -2.52
N SER A 95 -3.05 -7.62 -1.72
CA SER A 95 -2.02 -8.52 -1.17
C SER A 95 -2.58 -9.55 -0.20
N LEU A 96 -3.48 -9.15 0.72
CA LEU A 96 -4.14 -10.09 1.63
C LEU A 96 -4.99 -11.09 0.86
N TRP A 97 -5.68 -10.62 -0.19
CA TRP A 97 -6.44 -11.49 -1.07
C TRP A 97 -5.54 -12.49 -1.82
N LEU A 98 -4.39 -12.09 -2.33
CA LEU A 98 -3.50 -13.00 -3.04
C LEU A 98 -2.91 -14.11 -2.13
N VAL A 99 -2.70 -13.81 -0.84
CA VAL A 99 -2.17 -14.77 0.15
C VAL A 99 -3.29 -15.62 0.79
N TYR A 100 -4.53 -15.52 0.31
CA TYR A 100 -5.70 -16.23 0.85
C TYR A 100 -6.10 -15.84 2.29
N GLU A 101 -5.66 -14.69 2.78
CA GLU A 101 -6.06 -14.12 4.08
C GLU A 101 -7.42 -13.40 3.98
N ARG A 102 -8.45 -14.17 3.56
CA ARG A 102 -9.78 -13.66 3.18
C ARG A 102 -10.53 -12.97 4.32
N GLU A 103 -10.55 -13.59 5.49
CA GLU A 103 -11.22 -13.04 6.67
C GLU A 103 -10.54 -11.74 7.13
N LEU A 104 -9.21 -11.70 7.11
CA LEU A 104 -8.44 -10.51 7.48
C LEU A 104 -8.67 -9.38 6.47
N ALA A 105 -8.73 -9.69 5.17
CA ALA A 105 -9.07 -8.73 4.12
C ALA A 105 -10.49 -8.16 4.31
N ALA A 106 -11.47 -9.00 4.67
CA ALA A 106 -12.85 -8.56 4.93
C ALA A 106 -12.93 -7.64 6.17
N LYS A 107 -12.27 -7.99 7.28
CA LYS A 107 -12.17 -7.11 8.46
C LYS A 107 -11.51 -5.78 8.11
N LEU A 108 -10.44 -5.82 7.32
CA LEU A 108 -9.72 -4.62 6.89
C LEU A 108 -10.61 -3.74 6.00
N LEU A 109 -11.43 -4.34 5.14
CA LEU A 109 -12.39 -3.63 4.29
C LEU A 109 -13.44 -2.88 5.11
N ILE A 110 -13.98 -3.51 6.16
CA ILE A 110 -14.94 -2.88 7.08
C ILE A 110 -14.28 -1.68 7.78
N GLU A 111 -13.06 -1.85 8.30
CA GLU A 111 -12.31 -0.75 8.94
C GLU A 111 -11.99 0.37 7.94
N ALA A 112 -11.59 0.03 6.72
CA ALA A 112 -11.33 1.02 5.68
C ALA A 112 -12.60 1.81 5.32
N ALA A 113 -13.75 1.15 5.29
CA ALA A 113 -15.05 1.77 5.03
C ALA A 113 -15.53 2.72 6.14
N SER A 114 -15.06 2.54 7.38
CA SER A 114 -15.37 3.44 8.50
C SER A 114 -14.58 4.76 8.43
N MET A 115 -13.39 4.71 7.82
CA MET A 115 -12.50 5.88 7.72
C MET A 115 -12.75 6.69 6.45
N HIS A 116 -13.04 6.03 5.33
CA HIS A 116 -13.20 6.68 4.03
C HIS A 116 -14.29 6.04 3.17
N THR A 117 -15.13 6.88 2.57
CA THR A 117 -15.95 6.52 1.41
C THR A 117 -15.11 6.65 0.16
N SER A 118 -14.55 5.53 -0.32
CA SER A 118 -13.81 5.49 -1.59
C SER A 118 -14.33 4.38 -2.50
N ASP A 119 -14.22 4.59 -3.81
CA ASP A 119 -14.62 3.61 -4.84
C ASP A 119 -13.88 2.27 -4.68
N VAL A 120 -12.72 2.29 -4.03
CA VAL A 120 -11.96 1.09 -3.65
C VAL A 120 -12.79 0.17 -2.75
N ILE A 121 -13.53 0.73 -1.79
CA ILE A 121 -14.38 -0.07 -0.87
C ILE A 121 -15.51 -0.75 -1.64
N VAL A 122 -16.18 0.01 -2.52
CA VAL A 122 -17.28 -0.52 -3.35
C VAL A 122 -16.76 -1.63 -4.26
N THR A 123 -15.65 -1.37 -4.96
CA THR A 123 -15.01 -2.33 -5.87
C THR A 123 -14.63 -3.63 -5.16
N TRP A 124 -14.02 -3.54 -3.98
CA TRP A 124 -13.65 -4.73 -3.21
C TRP A 124 -14.87 -5.44 -2.63
N THR A 125 -15.87 -4.71 -2.14
CA THR A 125 -17.13 -5.30 -1.66
C THR A 125 -17.80 -6.12 -2.78
N GLN A 126 -17.94 -5.53 -3.97
CA GLN A 126 -18.49 -6.21 -5.14
C GLN A 126 -17.68 -7.46 -5.49
N ARG A 127 -16.35 -7.35 -5.53
CA ARG A 127 -15.47 -8.48 -5.85
C ARG A 127 -15.58 -9.64 -4.87
N ILE A 128 -15.68 -9.36 -3.57
CA ILE A 128 -15.84 -10.41 -2.55
C ILE A 128 -17.20 -11.12 -2.73
N VAL A 129 -18.27 -10.36 -2.99
CA VAL A 129 -19.61 -10.90 -3.23
C VAL A 129 -19.66 -11.76 -4.50
N GLU A 130 -19.02 -11.33 -5.58
CA GLU A 130 -18.97 -12.08 -6.84
C GLU A 130 -18.17 -13.38 -6.73
N VAL A 131 -17.04 -13.35 -6.02
CA VAL A 131 -16.10 -14.48 -5.97
C VAL A 131 -16.49 -15.49 -4.88
N GLU A 132 -16.92 -15.03 -3.71
CA GLU A 132 -17.22 -15.88 -2.55
C GLU A 132 -18.49 -15.39 -1.80
N PRO A 133 -19.70 -15.51 -2.39
CA PRO A 133 -20.92 -14.91 -1.85
C PRO A 133 -21.29 -15.41 -0.44
N GLU A 134 -21.10 -16.70 -0.16
CA GLU A 134 -21.37 -17.26 1.17
C GLU A 134 -20.46 -16.66 2.25
N HIS A 135 -19.19 -16.44 1.92
CA HIS A 135 -18.23 -15.87 2.85
C HIS A 135 -18.37 -14.35 2.95
N ALA A 136 -18.72 -13.67 1.85
CA ALA A 136 -19.07 -12.26 1.87
C ALA A 136 -20.18 -11.98 2.89
N LEU A 137 -21.26 -12.76 2.84
CA LEU A 137 -22.36 -12.67 3.81
C LEU A 137 -21.91 -12.95 5.24
N LYS A 138 -21.04 -13.93 5.44
CA LYS A 138 -20.51 -14.29 6.76
C LYS A 138 -19.60 -13.21 7.35
N TRP A 139 -18.69 -12.65 6.57
CA TRP A 139 -17.64 -11.76 7.07
C TRP A 139 -18.02 -10.28 7.01
N LEU A 140 -18.68 -9.85 5.94
CA LEU A 140 -19.10 -8.45 5.77
C LEU A 140 -20.47 -8.18 6.41
N GLY A 141 -21.35 -9.18 6.41
CA GLY A 141 -22.74 -9.02 6.81
C GLY A 141 -23.62 -8.48 5.68
N ARG A 142 -24.91 -8.81 5.74
CA ARG A 142 -25.88 -8.43 4.69
C ARG A 142 -26.05 -6.91 4.62
N GLU A 143 -26.18 -6.27 5.78
CA GLU A 143 -26.43 -4.84 5.92
C GLU A 143 -25.30 -4.02 5.28
N PHE A 144 -24.04 -4.40 5.58
CA PHE A 144 -22.87 -3.75 4.99
C PHE A 144 -22.86 -3.86 3.46
N ILE A 145 -23.13 -5.07 2.93
CA ILE A 145 -23.13 -5.28 1.47
C ILE A 145 -24.21 -4.43 0.80
N LEU A 146 -25.44 -4.45 1.33
CA LEU A 146 -26.54 -3.66 0.78
C LEU A 146 -26.24 -2.16 0.82
N GLU A 147 -25.71 -1.67 1.94
CA GLU A 147 -25.33 -0.27 2.11
C GLU A 147 -24.25 0.15 1.10
N LYS A 148 -23.15 -0.61 1.01
CA LYS A 148 -22.00 -0.22 0.17
C LYS A 148 -22.26 -0.40 -1.32
N LEU A 149 -23.09 -1.36 -1.72
CA LEU A 149 -23.45 -1.58 -3.12
C LEU A 149 -24.74 -0.85 -3.53
N GLN A 150 -25.41 -0.15 -2.61
CA GLN A 150 -26.67 0.55 -2.86
C GLN A 150 -27.74 -0.36 -3.48
N LEU A 151 -27.77 -1.62 -3.04
CA LEU A 151 -28.70 -2.62 -3.52
C LEU A 151 -30.02 -2.58 -2.73
N PRO A 152 -31.17 -2.88 -3.34
CA PRO A 152 -32.42 -3.02 -2.59
C PRO A 152 -32.35 -4.25 -1.68
N ASP A 153 -33.15 -4.25 -0.62
CA ASP A 153 -33.14 -5.31 0.40
C ASP A 153 -33.35 -6.72 -0.18
N ASP A 154 -34.13 -6.86 -1.23
CA ASP A 154 -34.42 -8.15 -1.88
C ASP A 154 -33.33 -8.64 -2.85
N ALA A 155 -32.30 -7.82 -3.15
CA ALA A 155 -31.28 -8.16 -4.14
C ALA A 155 -30.36 -9.31 -3.71
N ILE A 156 -30.13 -9.50 -2.41
CA ILE A 156 -29.26 -10.57 -1.92
C ILE A 156 -30.14 -11.76 -1.53
N PRO A 157 -30.11 -12.87 -2.29
CA PRO A 157 -30.89 -14.04 -1.96
C PRO A 157 -30.45 -14.55 -0.59
N VAL A 158 -31.38 -14.52 0.37
CA VAL A 158 -31.16 -15.10 1.69
C VAL A 158 -30.95 -16.60 1.47
N ALA A 159 -29.73 -17.08 1.68
CA ALA A 159 -29.44 -18.50 1.58
C ALA A 159 -30.48 -19.25 2.43
N PRO A 160 -31.16 -20.28 1.87
CA PRO A 160 -32.19 -20.98 2.60
C PRO A 160 -31.58 -21.51 3.92
N PRO A 161 -32.31 -21.43 5.04
CA PRO A 161 -31.78 -21.85 6.33
C PRO A 161 -31.24 -23.27 6.20
N ARG A 162 -29.97 -23.48 6.56
CA ARG A 162 -29.33 -24.81 6.47
C ARG A 162 -30.23 -25.81 7.22
N LYS A 163 -30.66 -26.88 6.54
CA LYS A 163 -31.48 -27.97 7.12
C LYS A 163 -30.81 -28.44 8.41
N GLY A 164 -31.31 -27.99 9.57
CA GLY A 164 -30.68 -28.22 10.88
C GLY A 164 -30.73 -27.00 11.81
N GLN A 165 -30.70 -25.78 11.27
CA GLN A 165 -31.06 -24.58 12.02
C GLN A 165 -32.59 -24.46 12.09
N ARG A 166 -33.24 -25.36 12.82
CA ARG A 166 -34.65 -25.16 13.18
C ARG A 166 -34.71 -23.91 14.05
N ALA A 167 -35.44 -22.90 13.59
CA ALA A 167 -35.76 -21.70 14.35
C ALA A 167 -36.15 -22.11 15.78
N THR A 168 -35.27 -21.85 16.73
CA THR A 168 -35.60 -21.99 18.15
C THR A 168 -36.72 -21.00 18.38
N LYS A 169 -37.96 -21.49 18.53
CA LYS A 169 -39.12 -20.65 18.83
C LYS A 169 -38.74 -19.79 20.03
N LYS A 170 -38.57 -18.47 19.82
CA LYS A 170 -38.37 -17.52 20.92
C LYS A 170 -39.48 -17.79 21.95
N PRO A 171 -39.16 -18.05 23.22
CA PRO A 171 -40.18 -18.27 24.23
C PRO A 171 -41.02 -17.01 24.32
N LYS A 172 -42.33 -17.15 24.09
CA LYS A 172 -43.32 -16.09 24.22
C LYS A 172 -43.34 -15.72 25.70
N LYS A 173 -42.71 -14.61 26.08
CA LYS A 173 -42.83 -14.06 27.44
C LYS A 173 -44.31 -13.73 27.65
N LYS A 174 -44.92 -14.43 28.62
CA LYS A 174 -46.28 -14.16 29.11
C LYS A 174 -46.27 -12.90 29.95
#